data_AF-A0A8T5PKH4-F1
#
_entry.id   AF-A0A8T5PKH4-F1
#
_cell.length_a   1.000
_cell.length_b   1.000
_cell.length_c   1.000
_cell.angle_alpha   90.00
_cell.angle_beta   90.00
_cell.angle_gamma   90.00
#
_symmetry.space_group_name_H-M   'P 1'
#
loop_
_entity.id
_entity.type
_entity.pdbx_description
1 polymer ?
#
loop_
_entity_poly.entity_id
_entity_poly.type
_entity_poly.pdbx_seq_one_letter_code
_entity_poly.pdbx_strand_id
1 'polypeptide(L)'
;MDYKIKSALTIAVILVIMITVGVLVNKFQGGITGGAITGGVACSSNGECNDGIICTIDSCKNPGTENSFCDNRIIDFCQDNDNCCSAGCSSENDNDC
;
A
#
# COMPACT_ATOMS: atom_id res chain seq x y z
N MET A 1 -30.12 -47.81 18.93
CA MET A 1 -30.47 -46.88 17.81
C MET A 1 -29.70 -45.56 17.89
N ASP A 2 -28.97 -45.32 18.98
CA ASP A 2 -28.34 -44.05 19.34
C ASP A 2 -27.03 -43.74 18.60
N TYR A 3 -26.27 -44.77 18.18
CA TYR A 3 -25.02 -44.60 17.44
C TYR A 3 -25.22 -43.94 16.06
N LYS A 4 -26.34 -44.26 15.37
CA LYS A 4 -26.66 -43.68 14.05
C LYS A 4 -26.99 -42.19 14.15
N ILE A 5 -27.64 -41.78 15.24
CA ILE A 5 -28.00 -40.37 15.51
C ILE A 5 -26.76 -39.57 15.92
N LYS A 6 -25.89 -40.13 16.78
CA LYS A 6 -24.61 -39.49 17.15
C LYS A 6 -23.68 -39.31 15.95
N SER A 7 -23.57 -40.33 15.10
CA SER A 7 -22.75 -40.26 13.88
C SER A 7 -23.30 -39.25 12.86
N ALA A 8 -24.62 -39.21 12.66
CA ALA A 8 -25.26 -38.23 11.78
C ALA A 8 -25.08 -36.80 12.30
N LEU A 9 -25.17 -36.59 13.62
CA LEU A 9 -24.94 -35.28 14.25
C LEU A 9 -23.49 -34.82 14.09
N THR A 10 -22.51 -35.72 14.30
CA THR A 10 -21.10 -35.40 14.09
C THR A 10 -20.80 -35.01 12.65
N ILE A 11 -21.36 -35.74 11.67
CA ILE A 11 -21.17 -35.43 10.24
C ILE A 11 -21.82 -34.08 9.89
N ALA A 12 -23.03 -33.81 10.38
CA ALA A 12 -23.72 -32.55 10.15
C ALA A 12 -22.95 -31.36 10.73
N VAL A 13 -22.39 -31.49 11.95
CA VAL A 13 -21.58 -30.45 12.58
C VAL A 13 -20.30 -30.18 11.78
N ILE A 14 -19.60 -31.23 11.33
CA ILE A 14 -18.40 -31.07 10.50
C ILE A 14 -18.72 -30.36 9.18
N LEU A 15 -19.81 -30.74 8.50
CA LEU A 15 -20.22 -30.10 7.26
C LEU A 15 -20.57 -28.62 7.45
N VAL A 16 -21.28 -28.26 8.53
CA VAL A 16 -21.59 -26.86 8.85
C VAL A 16 -20.32 -26.07 9.16
N ILE A 17 -19.37 -26.64 9.89
CA ILE A 17 -18.07 -26.01 10.18
C ILE A 17 -17.29 -25.79 8.87
N MET A 18 -17.21 -26.79 8.00
CA MET A 18 -16.49 -26.67 6.73
C MET A 18 -17.13 -25.64 5.78
N ILE A 19 -18.47 -25.57 5.75
CA ILE A 19 -19.20 -24.55 4.97
C ILE A 19 -18.97 -23.15 5.55
N THR A 20 -19.07 -22.98 6.87
CA THR A 20 -18.88 -21.66 7.51
C THR A 20 -17.43 -21.17 7.37
N VAL A 21 -16.44 -22.03 7.54
CA VAL A 21 -15.01 -21.71 7.28
C VAL A 21 -14.80 -21.38 5.80
N GLY A 22 -15.36 -22.16 4.89
CA GLY A 22 -15.32 -21.92 3.44
C GLY A 22 -15.92 -20.56 3.04
N VAL A 23 -17.06 -20.18 3.63
CA VAL A 23 -17.66 -18.86 3.40
C VAL A 23 -16.82 -17.74 4.01
N LEU A 24 -16.19 -17.97 5.17
CA LEU A 24 -15.33 -17.00 5.81
C LEU A 24 -14.09 -16.70 4.95
N VAL A 25 -13.39 -17.73 4.47
CA VAL A 25 -12.18 -17.54 3.63
C VAL A 25 -12.48 -16.85 2.30
N ASN A 26 -13.67 -17.06 1.72
CA ASN A 26 -14.13 -16.34 0.52
C ASN A 26 -14.39 -14.84 0.76
N LYS A 27 -14.64 -14.42 2.01
CA LYS A 27 -14.79 -13.00 2.36
C LYS A 27 -13.46 -12.34 2.76
N PHE A 28 -12.40 -13.12 2.95
CA PHE A 28 -11.07 -12.63 3.33
C PHE A 28 -10.07 -12.54 2.17
N GLN A 29 -10.50 -12.73 0.91
CA GLN A 29 -9.66 -12.45 -0.27
C GLN A 29 -9.50 -10.95 -0.57
N GLY A 30 -9.90 -10.07 0.34
CA GLY A 30 -9.61 -8.64 0.29
C GLY A 30 -9.40 -8.15 1.71
N GLY A 31 -8.14 -8.05 2.12
CA GLY A 31 -7.76 -7.46 3.39
C GLY A 31 -8.39 -6.07 3.57
N ILE A 32 -8.85 -5.82 4.79
CA ILE A 32 -9.13 -4.50 5.35
C ILE A 32 -7.99 -3.54 4.97
N THR A 33 -8.34 -2.36 4.48
CA THR A 33 -7.48 -1.22 4.07
C THR A 33 -6.84 -1.32 2.67
N GLY A 34 -7.55 -0.79 1.66
CA GLY A 34 -7.05 0.18 0.65
C GLY A 34 -5.63 0.13 0.04
N GLY A 35 -4.90 -0.98 0.10
CA GLY A 35 -3.57 -1.15 -0.47
C GLY A 35 -3.31 -2.62 -0.76
N ALA A 36 -2.69 -2.91 -1.91
CA ALA A 36 -2.61 -4.22 -2.54
C ALA A 36 -2.17 -5.38 -1.62
N ILE A 37 -2.90 -6.51 -1.67
CA ILE A 37 -2.50 -7.82 -1.10
C ILE A 37 -1.94 -8.80 -2.13
N THR A 38 -1.74 -8.35 -3.38
CA THR A 38 -0.75 -8.97 -4.25
C THR A 38 0.55 -8.22 -3.98
N GLY A 39 1.68 -8.90 -3.82
CA GLY A 39 3.01 -8.29 -3.95
C GLY A 39 3.05 -7.58 -5.30
N GLY A 40 2.63 -6.32 -5.29
CA GLY A 40 2.25 -5.55 -6.45
C GLY A 40 3.24 -4.43 -6.57
N VAL A 41 3.52 -4.05 -7.81
CA VAL A 41 4.39 -2.92 -8.09
C VAL A 41 3.76 -1.66 -7.46
N ALA A 42 4.35 -1.14 -6.38
CA ALA A 42 3.94 0.09 -5.72
C ALA A 42 4.15 1.31 -6.61
N CYS A 43 5.20 1.30 -7.43
CA CYS A 43 5.47 2.33 -8.43
C CYS A 43 6.32 1.77 -9.58
N SER A 44 6.13 2.32 -10.77
CA SER A 44 6.88 2.05 -12.00
C SER A 44 7.60 3.30 -12.52
N SER A 45 7.27 4.47 -12.01
CA SER A 45 7.88 5.75 -12.39
C SER A 45 7.83 6.76 -11.25
N ASN A 46 8.71 7.76 -11.29
CA ASN A 46 8.75 8.83 -10.27
C ASN A 46 7.43 9.62 -10.19
N GLY A 47 6.72 9.79 -11.31
CA GLY A 47 5.46 10.53 -11.34
C GLY A 47 4.33 9.87 -10.53
N GLU A 48 4.40 8.56 -10.31
CA GLU A 48 3.45 7.84 -9.45
C GLU A 48 3.73 8.06 -7.96
N CYS A 49 4.91 8.57 -7.61
CA CYS A 49 5.28 8.92 -6.25
C CYS A 49 5.01 10.39 -5.90
N ASN A 50 4.40 11.16 -6.80
CA ASN A 50 4.08 12.56 -6.55
C ASN A 50 3.11 12.71 -5.37
N ASP A 51 3.60 13.29 -4.28
CA ASP A 51 2.83 13.53 -3.05
C ASP A 51 2.07 14.88 -3.06
N GLY A 52 2.25 15.67 -4.12
CA GLY A 52 1.64 16.99 -4.29
C GLY A 52 2.37 18.11 -3.54
N ILE A 53 3.50 17.82 -2.89
CA ILE A 53 4.34 18.82 -2.24
C ILE A 53 5.39 19.27 -3.26
N ILE A 54 5.48 20.58 -3.50
CA ILE A 54 6.40 21.11 -4.54
C ILE A 54 7.86 20.95 -4.12
N CYS A 55 8.13 21.05 -2.83
CA CYS A 55 9.46 20.97 -2.23
C CYS A 55 9.88 19.56 -1.82
N THR A 56 9.49 18.55 -2.61
CA THR A 56 9.89 17.16 -2.42
C THR A 56 10.44 16.59 -3.71
N ILE A 57 11.50 15.80 -3.58
CA ILE A 57 12.02 14.96 -4.66
C ILE A 57 11.32 13.62 -4.56
N ASP A 58 10.42 13.37 -5.51
CA ASP A 58 9.68 12.11 -5.60
C ASP A 58 10.44 11.10 -6.45
N SER A 59 10.81 9.98 -5.85
CA SER A 59 11.55 8.93 -6.54
C SER A 59 10.93 7.56 -6.31
N CYS A 60 10.67 6.85 -7.40
CA CYS A 60 10.30 5.45 -7.34
C CYS A 60 11.55 4.58 -7.23
N LYS A 61 11.69 3.83 -6.14
CA LYS A 61 12.74 2.83 -5.98
C LYS A 61 12.28 1.48 -6.51
N ASN A 62 13.20 0.74 -7.13
CA ASN A 62 12.95 -0.56 -7.77
C ASN A 62 11.70 -0.58 -8.69
N PRO A 63 11.55 0.38 -9.62
CA PRO A 63 10.35 0.56 -10.42
C PRO A 63 9.96 -0.72 -11.16
N GLY A 64 8.66 -1.03 -11.20
CA GLY A 64 8.17 -2.19 -11.95
C GLY A 64 8.38 -3.53 -11.24
N THR A 65 8.88 -3.55 -10.01
CA THR A 65 9.15 -4.78 -9.24
C THR A 65 8.25 -4.89 -8.01
N GLU A 66 8.13 -6.11 -7.44
CA GLU A 66 7.40 -6.36 -6.20
C GLU A 66 8.02 -5.65 -4.98
N ASN A 67 9.27 -5.22 -5.07
CA ASN A 67 9.99 -4.45 -4.04
C ASN A 67 9.99 -2.95 -4.33
N SER A 68 9.12 -2.47 -5.22
CA SER A 68 9.00 -1.04 -5.49
C SER A 68 8.44 -0.31 -4.28
N PHE A 69 8.92 0.92 -4.05
CA PHE A 69 8.40 1.83 -3.05
C PHE A 69 8.71 3.29 -3.41
N CYS A 70 7.91 4.22 -2.91
CA CYS A 70 8.14 5.65 -3.09
C CYS A 70 9.06 6.21 -2.01
N ASP A 71 10.04 6.98 -2.44
CA ASP A 71 10.98 7.75 -1.63
C ASP A 71 10.75 9.24 -1.90
N ASN A 72 10.06 9.91 -0.98
CA ASN A 72 9.77 11.34 -1.02
C ASN A 72 10.75 12.05 -0.08
N ARG A 73 11.68 12.84 -0.64
CA ARG A 73 12.69 13.54 0.15
C ARG A 73 12.46 15.03 0.11
N ILE A 74 12.36 15.66 1.28
CA ILE A 74 12.19 17.11 1.40
C ILE A 74 13.45 17.80 0.86
N ILE A 75 13.23 18.87 0.09
CA ILE A 75 14.27 19.85 -0.24
C ILE A 75 14.24 20.90 0.87
N ASP A 76 15.26 20.90 1.73
CA ASP A 76 15.36 21.77 2.90
C ASP A 76 16.50 22.80 2.81
N PHE A 77 17.09 22.97 1.63
CA PHE A 77 18.16 23.94 1.33
C PHE A 77 17.79 24.77 0.10
N CYS A 78 18.49 25.91 -0.07
CA CYS A 78 18.26 26.81 -1.21
C CYS A 78 18.95 26.28 -2.45
N GLN A 79 18.22 26.15 -3.55
CA GLN A 79 18.72 25.55 -4.78
C GLN A 79 18.09 26.19 -6.01
N ASP A 80 18.92 26.86 -6.82
CA ASP A 80 18.44 27.49 -8.05
C ASP A 80 17.80 26.50 -9.05
N ASN A 81 16.69 26.92 -9.64
CA ASN A 81 15.91 26.25 -10.69
C ASN A 81 15.30 24.90 -10.26
N ASP A 82 14.90 24.78 -9.00
CA ASP A 82 14.15 23.64 -8.48
C ASP A 82 12.66 23.94 -8.27
N ASN A 83 12.23 25.20 -8.49
CA ASN A 83 10.86 25.68 -8.33
C ASN A 83 10.33 25.49 -6.89
N CYS A 84 11.22 25.43 -5.89
CA CYS A 84 10.92 25.27 -4.48
C CYS A 84 11.49 26.44 -3.66
N CYS A 85 10.78 26.82 -2.60
CA CYS A 85 11.25 27.82 -1.64
C CYS A 85 11.17 27.31 -0.22
N SER A 86 12.27 26.69 0.21
CA SER A 86 12.42 26.27 1.60
C SER A 86 12.57 27.48 2.53
N ALA A 87 12.31 27.27 3.82
CA ALA A 87 12.40 28.32 4.83
C ALA A 87 13.84 28.85 4.94
N GLY A 88 14.03 30.16 4.74
CA GLY A 88 15.34 30.81 4.76
C GLY A 88 15.96 31.05 3.37
N CYS A 89 15.28 30.61 2.32
CA CYS A 89 15.63 30.94 0.93
C CYS A 89 14.95 32.23 0.48
N SER A 90 15.63 32.94 -0.40
CA SER A 90 15.24 34.24 -0.93
C SER A 90 15.82 34.40 -2.32
N SER A 91 15.34 35.38 -3.08
CA SER A 91 15.89 35.74 -4.40
C SER A 91 17.41 36.02 -4.44
N GLU A 92 18.09 36.11 -3.29
CA GLU A 92 19.56 36.27 -3.21
C GLU A 92 20.34 34.95 -3.28
N ASN A 93 19.74 33.84 -2.85
CA ASN A 93 20.38 32.52 -2.74
C ASN A 93 19.53 31.38 -3.31
N ASP A 94 18.39 31.72 -3.90
CA ASP A 94 17.46 30.85 -4.59
C ASP A 94 16.68 31.67 -5.62
N ASN A 95 16.87 31.40 -6.91
CA ASN A 95 16.22 32.18 -7.97
C ASN A 95 14.72 31.88 -8.14
N ASP A 96 14.14 30.97 -7.35
CA ASP A 96 12.74 30.58 -7.43
C ASP A 96 11.81 31.24 -6.38
N CYS A 97 12.30 32.17 -5.51
CA CYS A 97 11.61 32.64 -4.27
C CYS A 97 11.00 34.06 -4.15
#